data_AF-A0A512HMX5-F1
#
_entry.id   AF-A0A512HMX5-F1
#
_cell.length_a   1.000
_cell.length_b   1.000
_cell.length_c   1.000
_cell.angle_alpha   90.00
_cell.angle_beta   90.00
_cell.angle_gamma   90.00
#
_symmetry.space_group_name_H-M   'P 1'
#
loop_
_entity.id
_entity.type
_entity.pdbx_description
1 polymer ?
#
loop_
_entity_poly.entity_id
_entity_poly.type
_entity_poly.pdbx_seq_one_letter_code
_entity_poly.pdbx_strand_id
1 'polypeptide(L)'
;MFRMLVVFFSLFVALAGAAGAALAADRYLPYTENRGWTISYDRQDKVCIASPKGAKDGLFFIRPNTKVIVVLIASTKLGWLTHEQDYDIVAHTDRRRWTGTMRANITNGSGGLYLTNPNASFMSALRGASRLSISVDNVSYGPFSLSGSSDTISQIGDCARALERGEFGRTVPTETSEQKEMTLGSGAMIDWSRADFGRTYRGEDWTAVLSGEESDEGTATAVLTVRHRERGETTIRLETGPDDMARGQIGIYPLQWGEQGVVFTSFSGGAHCCTAVAFAFASTEAVKTIDLGVFDGFGIKPADLDGDGDVEFDLGDDRFLYAFSSYVESLPPVRIMALRDGEVRDVTREAAFRPVVERRLTSSMRSCFQQSSAGICAGALGNAALLGYYPAALELVSLEEIDRQMESNFLDCDDSKACQGRKRFKDFAEAVGWRLETWGYQTDAALDDKVVALVAELAKVKDGFASEGAVPESEDSCGMGPLTFEYGADKRKATVRGYEYGCVFGAATLLKESLVVDLLCSGEAEFWLDRHVYERDGAALMSLSATGALDADGSTRFVPCPPRENIP
;
A
#
# COMPACT_ATOMS: atom_id res chain seq x y z
N MET A 1 18.39 -18.52 -15.48
CA MET A 1 17.42 -19.26 -16.30
C MET A 1 16.07 -19.54 -15.61
N PHE A 2 15.91 -19.31 -14.29
CA PHE A 2 14.63 -19.47 -13.56
C PHE A 2 13.83 -18.16 -13.35
N ARG A 3 14.35 -17.01 -13.81
CA ARG A 3 13.74 -15.67 -13.61
C ARG A 3 12.66 -15.29 -14.63
N MET A 4 12.42 -16.11 -15.65
CA MET A 4 11.61 -15.72 -16.83
C MET A 4 10.22 -16.37 -16.87
N LEU A 5 9.80 -17.09 -15.83
CA LEU A 5 8.57 -17.90 -15.86
C LEU A 5 7.41 -17.38 -14.99
N VAL A 6 7.55 -16.22 -14.34
CA VAL A 6 6.50 -15.62 -13.53
C VAL A 6 6.36 -14.15 -13.95
N VAL A 7 5.87 -13.94 -15.16
CA VAL A 7 5.61 -12.61 -15.71
C VAL A 7 4.15 -12.61 -16.16
N PHE A 8 3.36 -11.76 -15.49
CA PHE A 8 1.91 -11.53 -15.64
C PHE A 8 0.97 -12.69 -15.30
N PHE A 9 0.60 -12.82 -14.02
CA PHE A 9 -0.70 -13.38 -13.65
C PHE A 9 -1.68 -12.25 -13.36
N SER A 10 -2.37 -11.77 -14.39
CA SER A 10 -3.56 -10.93 -14.22
C SER A 10 -4.73 -11.83 -13.87
N LEU A 11 -4.82 -12.21 -12.60
CA LEU A 11 -5.80 -13.17 -12.10
C LEU A 11 -6.89 -12.42 -11.34
N PHE A 12 -7.96 -12.01 -12.03
CA PHE A 12 -9.26 -11.87 -11.36
C PHE A 12 -10.42 -12.21 -12.30
N VAL A 13 -11.28 -13.07 -11.79
CA VAL A 13 -12.44 -13.67 -12.46
C VAL A 13 -13.54 -12.61 -12.56
N ALA A 14 -13.84 -12.17 -13.77
CA ALA A 14 -14.99 -11.32 -14.07
C ALA A 14 -16.29 -12.11 -13.89
N LEU A 15 -16.91 -12.02 -12.71
CA LEU A 15 -18.29 -12.47 -12.50
C LEU A 15 -19.13 -11.33 -11.92
N ALA A 16 -19.50 -10.39 -12.80
CA ALA A 16 -20.69 -9.56 -12.65
C ALA A 16 -21.09 -9.03 -14.04
N GLY A 17 -22.23 -9.50 -14.58
CA GLY A 17 -22.83 -9.02 -15.83
C GLY A 17 -22.79 -10.04 -16.99
N ALA A 18 -23.86 -10.07 -17.79
CA ALA A 18 -24.02 -11.00 -18.92
C ALA A 18 -22.91 -10.90 -19.99
N ALA A 19 -22.28 -9.72 -20.13
CA ALA A 19 -21.11 -9.51 -20.99
C ALA A 19 -19.78 -10.03 -20.38
N GLY A 20 -19.62 -9.92 -19.06
CA GLY A 20 -18.47 -10.47 -18.34
C GLY A 20 -18.45 -12.00 -18.31
N ALA A 21 -19.62 -12.63 -18.27
CA ALA A 21 -19.76 -14.09 -18.35
C ALA A 21 -19.32 -14.66 -19.71
N ALA A 22 -19.53 -13.92 -20.81
CA ALA A 22 -19.12 -14.34 -22.15
C ALA A 22 -17.59 -14.26 -22.35
N LEU A 23 -16.95 -13.17 -21.88
CA LEU A 23 -15.49 -13.01 -21.92
C LEU A 23 -14.76 -13.98 -20.97
N ALA A 24 -15.35 -14.25 -19.80
CA ALA A 24 -14.84 -15.27 -18.89
C ALA A 24 -14.94 -16.69 -19.48
N ALA A 25 -15.99 -16.99 -20.25
CA ALA A 25 -16.18 -18.29 -20.90
C ALA A 25 -15.18 -18.55 -22.04
N ASP A 26 -14.70 -17.50 -22.73
CA ASP A 26 -13.69 -17.63 -23.78
C ASP A 26 -12.26 -17.82 -23.25
N ARG A 27 -11.94 -17.21 -22.10
CA ARG A 27 -10.63 -17.35 -21.42
C ARG A 27 -10.52 -18.63 -20.60
N TYR A 28 -11.53 -18.95 -19.80
CA TYR A 28 -11.49 -20.08 -18.87
C TYR A 28 -12.29 -21.27 -19.41
N LEU A 29 -11.59 -22.35 -19.72
CA LEU A 29 -12.20 -23.64 -20.04
C LEU A 29 -12.50 -24.41 -18.75
N PRO A 30 -13.78 -24.70 -18.42
CA PRO A 30 -14.11 -25.52 -17.28
C PRO A 30 -13.48 -26.92 -17.41
N TYR A 31 -12.83 -27.40 -16.36
CA TYR A 31 -12.23 -28.74 -16.32
C TYR A 31 -13.01 -29.68 -15.40
N THR A 32 -13.22 -29.28 -14.14
CA THR A 32 -14.05 -30.01 -13.18
C THR A 32 -14.47 -29.09 -12.04
N GLU A 33 -15.36 -29.57 -11.18
CA GLU A 33 -15.78 -28.87 -9.98
C GLU A 33 -16.03 -29.86 -8.84
N ASN A 34 -15.97 -29.35 -7.61
CA ASN A 34 -16.34 -30.10 -6.43
C ASN A 34 -17.20 -29.24 -5.49
N ARG A 35 -17.42 -29.72 -4.26
CA ARG A 35 -18.32 -29.08 -3.27
C ARG A 35 -17.96 -27.62 -2.97
N GLY A 36 -16.68 -27.23 -3.04
CA GLY A 36 -16.23 -25.88 -2.69
C GLY A 36 -15.47 -25.14 -3.79
N TRP A 37 -15.09 -25.82 -4.88
CA TRP A 37 -14.12 -25.31 -5.84
C TRP A 37 -14.54 -25.54 -7.29
N THR A 38 -14.10 -24.63 -8.15
CA THR A 38 -14.10 -24.75 -9.61
C THR A 38 -12.66 -24.87 -10.09
N ILE A 39 -12.41 -25.81 -11.00
CA ILE A 39 -11.12 -25.98 -11.66
C ILE A 39 -11.30 -25.68 -13.15
N SER A 40 -10.49 -24.77 -13.68
CA SER A 40 -10.53 -24.35 -15.07
C SER A 40 -9.12 -24.23 -15.64
N TYR A 41 -9.01 -24.41 -16.95
CA TYR A 41 -7.81 -24.07 -17.72
C TYR A 41 -7.91 -22.63 -18.24
N ASP A 42 -6.96 -21.78 -17.87
CA ASP A 42 -6.79 -20.44 -18.42
C ASP A 42 -6.04 -20.53 -19.75
N ARG A 43 -6.73 -20.21 -20.84
CA ARG A 43 -6.16 -20.27 -22.20
C ARG A 43 -5.11 -19.20 -22.47
N GLN A 44 -5.20 -18.06 -21.79
CA GLN A 44 -4.30 -16.93 -21.97
C GLN A 44 -2.96 -17.21 -21.28
N ASP A 45 -3.02 -17.55 -19.99
CA ASP A 45 -1.83 -17.78 -19.17
C ASP A 45 -1.32 -19.23 -19.27
N LYS A 46 -2.07 -20.10 -19.97
CA LYS A 46 -1.77 -21.52 -20.20
C LYS A 46 -1.54 -22.27 -18.89
N VAL A 47 -2.42 -22.06 -17.92
CA VAL A 47 -2.34 -22.69 -16.60
C VAL A 47 -3.67 -23.32 -16.17
N CYS A 48 -3.61 -24.30 -15.29
CA CYS A 48 -4.77 -24.76 -14.54
C CYS A 48 -4.93 -23.94 -13.27
N ILE A 49 -6.15 -23.48 -13.00
CA ILE A 49 -6.49 -22.69 -11.81
C ILE A 49 -7.63 -23.40 -11.09
N ALA A 50 -7.50 -23.53 -9.77
CA ALA A 50 -8.61 -23.85 -8.89
C ALA A 50 -8.97 -22.64 -8.03
N SER A 51 -10.23 -22.24 -8.10
CA SER A 51 -10.80 -21.11 -7.38
C SER A 51 -11.96 -21.55 -6.48
N PRO A 52 -12.19 -20.86 -5.35
CA PRO A 52 -13.32 -21.13 -4.49
C PRO A 52 -14.62 -20.66 -5.14
N LYS A 53 -15.69 -21.44 -5.00
CA LYS A 53 -17.00 -21.12 -5.58
C LYS A 53 -17.58 -19.85 -4.96
N GLY A 54 -17.92 -18.88 -5.80
CA GLY A 54 -18.68 -17.69 -5.42
C GLY A 54 -17.94 -16.67 -4.54
N ALA A 55 -16.63 -16.81 -4.37
CA ALA A 55 -15.83 -15.90 -3.56
C ALA A 55 -14.91 -15.04 -4.44
N LYS A 56 -14.88 -13.72 -4.17
CA LYS A 56 -13.92 -12.78 -4.78
C LYS A 56 -12.57 -12.89 -4.09
N ASP A 57 -12.56 -13.07 -2.78
CA ASP A 57 -11.33 -13.29 -2.00
C ASP A 57 -11.20 -14.77 -1.62
N GLY A 58 -9.97 -15.27 -1.52
CA GLY A 58 -9.77 -16.65 -1.11
C GLY A 58 -8.41 -17.24 -1.43
N LEU A 59 -8.31 -18.52 -1.15
CA LEU A 59 -7.16 -19.35 -1.51
C LEU A 59 -7.35 -19.82 -2.96
N PHE A 60 -6.31 -19.76 -3.77
CA PHE A 60 -6.26 -20.24 -5.14
C PHE A 60 -5.10 -21.21 -5.29
N PHE A 61 -5.31 -22.26 -6.08
CA PHE A 61 -4.22 -23.12 -6.54
C PHE A 61 -4.01 -22.87 -8.03
N ILE A 62 -2.76 -22.69 -8.44
CA ILE A 62 -2.41 -22.45 -9.84
C ILE A 62 -1.31 -23.43 -10.22
N ARG A 63 -1.47 -24.14 -11.34
CA ARG A 63 -0.50 -25.10 -11.87
C ARG A 63 -0.25 -24.85 -13.35
N PRO A 64 0.91 -24.27 -13.72
CA PRO A 64 1.30 -24.15 -15.13
C PRO A 64 1.74 -25.50 -15.74
N ASN A 65 2.14 -26.47 -14.91
CA ASN A 65 2.53 -27.82 -15.31
C ASN A 65 2.52 -28.76 -14.09
N THR A 66 2.90 -30.02 -14.27
CA THR A 66 2.88 -31.02 -13.18
C THR A 66 3.94 -30.80 -12.10
N LYS A 67 5.01 -30.07 -12.41
CA LYS A 67 6.15 -29.83 -11.53
C LYS A 67 5.99 -28.61 -10.64
N VAL A 68 5.18 -27.65 -11.06
CA VAL A 68 4.98 -26.38 -10.34
C VAL A 68 3.59 -26.34 -9.72
N ILE A 69 3.52 -25.88 -8.48
CA ILE A 69 2.27 -25.47 -7.84
C ILE A 69 2.47 -24.12 -7.18
N VAL A 70 1.59 -23.18 -7.49
CA VAL A 70 1.52 -21.89 -6.82
C VAL A 70 0.27 -21.90 -5.96
N VAL A 71 0.43 -21.52 -4.70
CA VAL A 71 -0.68 -21.25 -3.80
C VAL A 71 -0.74 -19.75 -3.61
N LEU A 72 -1.88 -19.15 -3.95
CA LEU A 72 -2.12 -17.71 -3.85
C LEU A 72 -3.26 -17.48 -2.86
N ILE A 73 -3.08 -16.58 -1.91
CA ILE A 73 -4.15 -16.06 -1.06
C ILE A 73 -4.42 -14.66 -1.56
N ALA A 74 -5.54 -14.46 -2.26
CA ALA A 74 -5.92 -13.16 -2.79
C ALA A 74 -7.03 -12.53 -1.95
N SER A 75 -6.91 -11.25 -1.69
CA SER A 75 -7.91 -10.45 -0.99
C SER A 75 -7.76 -8.99 -1.38
N THR A 76 -8.86 -8.28 -1.65
CA THR A 76 -8.82 -6.82 -1.82
C THR A 76 -8.21 -6.13 -0.61
N LYS A 77 -8.39 -6.70 0.60
CA LYS A 77 -7.79 -6.23 1.85
C LYS A 77 -6.27 -6.38 1.92
N LEU A 78 -5.66 -7.14 1.01
CA LEU A 78 -4.21 -7.27 0.89
C LEU A 78 -3.61 -6.32 -0.16
N GLY A 79 -4.41 -5.43 -0.76
CA GLY A 79 -3.95 -4.47 -1.78
C GLY A 79 -2.83 -3.53 -1.33
N TRP A 80 -2.56 -3.46 -0.02
CA TRP A 80 -1.51 -2.66 0.59
C TRP A 80 -0.11 -3.28 0.54
N LEU A 81 0.02 -4.57 0.23
CA LEU A 81 1.35 -5.20 0.17
C LEU A 81 2.18 -4.53 -0.94
N THR A 82 3.51 -4.61 -0.84
CA THR A 82 4.41 -4.16 -1.91
C THR A 82 4.60 -5.29 -2.90
N HIS A 83 4.43 -5.02 -4.19
CA HIS A 83 4.63 -6.04 -5.22
C HIS A 83 6.05 -6.66 -5.14
N GLU A 84 6.12 -8.00 -5.23
CA GLU A 84 7.34 -8.80 -5.13
C GLU A 84 8.07 -8.78 -3.77
N GLN A 85 7.55 -8.09 -2.75
CA GLN A 85 8.12 -8.13 -1.41
C GLN A 85 7.74 -9.42 -0.67
N ASP A 86 8.68 -9.94 0.11
CA ASP A 86 8.49 -11.10 0.97
C ASP A 86 7.97 -10.65 2.35
N TYR A 87 6.94 -11.32 2.86
CA TYR A 87 6.29 -11.04 4.15
C TYR A 87 6.25 -12.28 5.02
N ASP A 88 6.48 -12.12 6.32
CA ASP A 88 6.33 -13.19 7.29
C ASP A 88 4.86 -13.41 7.65
N ILE A 89 4.41 -14.64 7.44
CA ILE A 89 3.01 -15.02 7.54
C ILE A 89 2.84 -16.10 8.60
N VAL A 90 1.81 -15.92 9.44
CA VAL A 90 1.29 -16.99 10.29
C VAL A 90 -0.03 -17.47 9.72
N ALA A 91 -0.05 -18.69 9.18
CA ALA A 91 -1.27 -19.35 8.70
C ALA A 91 -1.89 -20.20 9.81
N HIS A 92 -3.15 -19.91 10.14
CA HIS A 92 -3.95 -20.67 11.10
C HIS A 92 -5.04 -21.45 10.37
N THR A 93 -5.00 -22.77 10.48
CA THR A 93 -6.11 -23.63 10.06
C THR A 93 -6.84 -24.17 11.28
N ASP A 94 -8.03 -24.73 11.07
CA ASP A 94 -8.78 -25.46 12.11
C ASP A 94 -8.06 -26.73 12.62
N ARG A 95 -6.90 -27.07 12.05
CA ARG A 95 -6.11 -28.25 12.44
C ARG A 95 -4.70 -27.92 12.90
N ARG A 96 -4.04 -26.93 12.28
CA ARG A 96 -2.62 -26.65 12.46
C ARG A 96 -2.30 -25.16 12.25
N ARG A 97 -1.30 -24.68 12.98
CA ARG A 97 -0.59 -23.43 12.71
C ARG A 97 0.61 -23.73 11.80
N TRP A 98 0.89 -22.82 10.87
CA TRP A 98 2.10 -22.80 10.06
C TRP A 98 2.67 -21.39 10.07
N THR A 99 4.00 -21.27 10.09
CA THR A 99 4.70 -19.99 10.00
C THR A 99 5.71 -20.08 8.87
N GLY A 100 5.83 -19.01 8.08
CA GLY A 100 6.85 -18.87 7.06
C GLY A 100 6.60 -17.66 6.18
N THR A 101 7.46 -17.46 5.21
CA THR A 101 7.45 -16.25 4.37
C THR A 101 6.67 -16.49 3.09
N MET A 102 5.83 -15.55 2.67
CA MET A 102 5.13 -15.55 1.37
C MET A 102 5.45 -14.27 0.59
N ARG A 103 5.48 -14.36 -0.73
CA ARG A 103 5.74 -13.21 -1.60
C ARG A 103 4.45 -12.50 -1.98
N ALA A 104 4.43 -11.18 -1.97
CA ALA A 104 3.29 -10.39 -2.38
C ALA A 104 3.19 -10.28 -3.91
N ASN A 105 1.98 -10.43 -4.43
CA ASN A 105 1.59 -10.13 -5.80
C ASN A 105 0.45 -9.11 -5.76
N ILE A 106 0.63 -7.96 -6.41
CA ILE A 106 -0.33 -6.85 -6.37
C ILE A 106 -0.71 -6.52 -7.81
N THR A 107 -2.00 -6.60 -8.12
CA THR A 107 -2.51 -6.37 -9.47
C THR A 107 -3.91 -5.75 -9.37
N ASN A 108 -4.16 -4.66 -10.10
CA ASN A 108 -5.44 -3.89 -10.12
C ASN A 108 -6.12 -3.66 -8.74
N GLY A 109 -5.43 -2.99 -7.79
CA GLY A 109 -5.94 -2.70 -6.44
C GLY A 109 -6.13 -3.92 -5.52
N SER A 110 -5.98 -5.13 -6.06
CA SER A 110 -6.13 -6.38 -5.32
C SER A 110 -4.76 -6.95 -5.01
N GLY A 111 -4.54 -7.31 -3.75
CA GLY A 111 -3.31 -7.93 -3.32
C GLY A 111 -3.46 -9.40 -3.03
N GLY A 112 -2.35 -10.10 -3.08
CA GLY A 112 -2.29 -11.47 -2.63
C GLY A 112 -0.90 -11.89 -2.23
N LEU A 113 -0.86 -12.94 -1.42
CA LEU A 113 0.38 -13.57 -0.97
C LEU A 113 0.49 -14.92 -1.63
N TYR A 114 1.63 -15.22 -2.23
CA TYR A 114 1.84 -16.47 -2.92
C TYR A 114 3.08 -17.22 -2.46
N LEU A 115 2.99 -18.54 -2.60
CA LEU A 115 4.09 -19.49 -2.47
C LEU A 115 4.20 -20.29 -3.75
N THR A 116 5.40 -20.30 -4.33
CA THR A 116 5.74 -21.21 -5.42
C THR A 116 6.39 -22.46 -4.84
N ASN A 117 5.86 -23.63 -5.19
CA ASN A 117 6.26 -24.92 -4.67
C ASN A 117 6.30 -24.97 -3.13
N PRO A 118 5.18 -24.64 -2.45
CA PRO A 118 5.09 -24.74 -1.01
C PRO A 118 5.59 -26.08 -0.47
N ASN A 119 6.28 -26.00 0.66
CA ASN A 119 6.84 -27.17 1.31
C ASN A 119 5.75 -28.13 1.82
N ALA A 120 6.16 -29.35 2.18
CA ALA A 120 5.25 -30.39 2.63
C ALA A 120 4.48 -30.00 3.91
N SER A 121 5.06 -29.18 4.80
CA SER A 121 4.41 -28.77 6.04
C SER A 121 3.25 -27.81 5.77
N PHE A 122 3.42 -26.83 4.88
CA PHE A 122 2.35 -25.93 4.44
C PHE A 122 1.23 -26.71 3.74
N MET A 123 1.59 -27.57 2.78
CA MET A 123 0.61 -28.39 2.06
C MET A 123 -0.14 -29.34 3.01
N SER A 124 0.52 -29.84 4.05
CA SER A 124 -0.12 -30.65 5.08
C SER A 124 -1.04 -29.85 5.99
N ALA A 125 -0.81 -28.55 6.20
CA ALA A 125 -1.71 -27.69 6.97
C ALA A 125 -3.04 -27.46 6.21
N LEU A 126 -2.98 -27.36 4.88
CA LEU A 126 -4.18 -27.18 4.05
C LEU A 126 -5.01 -28.46 3.89
N ARG A 127 -4.36 -29.63 3.85
CA ARG A 127 -5.04 -30.92 3.60
C ARG A 127 -5.99 -31.30 4.73
N GLY A 128 -7.27 -31.43 4.38
CA GLY A 128 -8.35 -31.83 5.28
C GLY A 128 -8.79 -30.73 6.26
N ALA A 129 -8.17 -29.56 6.24
CA ALA A 129 -8.66 -28.39 6.96
C ALA A 129 -9.95 -27.86 6.30
N SER A 130 -10.84 -27.27 7.09
CA SER A 130 -12.08 -26.66 6.60
C SER A 130 -12.00 -25.14 6.49
N ARG A 131 -11.05 -24.52 7.22
CA ARG A 131 -10.86 -23.07 7.30
C ARG A 131 -9.38 -22.69 7.36
N LEU A 132 -9.07 -21.51 6.85
CA LEU A 132 -7.75 -20.88 6.91
C LEU A 132 -7.91 -19.40 7.27
N SER A 133 -7.18 -18.89 8.24
CA SER A 133 -6.85 -17.48 8.36
C SER A 133 -5.34 -17.30 8.24
N ILE A 134 -4.91 -16.10 7.86
CA ILE A 134 -3.50 -15.72 7.87
C ILE A 134 -3.31 -14.45 8.67
N SER A 135 -2.16 -14.28 9.30
CA SER A 135 -1.75 -13.04 9.94
C SER A 135 -0.49 -12.52 9.26
N VAL A 136 -0.50 -11.23 8.91
CA VAL A 136 0.58 -10.51 8.22
C VAL A 136 0.74 -9.17 8.90
N ASP A 137 1.94 -8.83 9.36
CA ASP A 137 2.21 -7.61 10.15
C ASP A 137 1.15 -7.41 11.26
N ASN A 138 0.87 -8.47 12.02
CA ASN A 138 -0.14 -8.54 13.10
C ASN A 138 -1.61 -8.31 12.71
N VAL A 139 -1.92 -8.17 11.41
CA VAL A 139 -3.29 -8.09 10.92
C VAL A 139 -3.77 -9.47 10.45
N SER A 140 -4.94 -9.91 10.94
CA SER A 140 -5.52 -11.21 10.55
C SER A 140 -6.51 -11.08 9.38
N TYR A 141 -6.40 -11.98 8.41
CA TYR A 141 -7.23 -12.09 7.22
C TYR A 141 -7.91 -13.45 7.15
N GLY A 142 -9.17 -13.48 6.72
CA GLY A 142 -10.02 -14.67 6.66
C GLY A 142 -11.18 -14.63 7.66
N PRO A 143 -11.78 -15.78 8.01
CA PRO A 143 -11.44 -17.13 7.57
C PRO A 143 -11.86 -17.43 6.12
N PHE A 144 -10.94 -17.99 5.34
CA PHE A 144 -11.19 -18.54 4.01
C PHE A 144 -11.67 -19.99 4.12
N SER A 145 -12.61 -20.39 3.26
CA SER A 145 -13.08 -21.77 3.20
C SER A 145 -12.04 -22.68 2.54
N LEU A 146 -11.71 -23.79 3.19
CA LEU A 146 -10.91 -24.89 2.63
C LEU A 146 -11.75 -26.14 2.34
N SER A 147 -13.07 -26.04 2.41
CA SER A 147 -13.96 -27.19 2.17
C SER A 147 -13.72 -27.77 0.77
N GLY A 148 -13.30 -29.04 0.69
CA GLY A 148 -12.98 -29.72 -0.58
C GLY A 148 -11.54 -29.50 -1.09
N SER A 149 -10.67 -28.78 -0.37
CA SER A 149 -9.31 -28.46 -0.80
C SER A 149 -8.45 -29.70 -1.09
N SER A 150 -8.61 -30.78 -0.33
CA SER A 150 -7.89 -32.04 -0.55
C SER A 150 -8.18 -32.64 -1.93
N ASP A 151 -9.46 -32.68 -2.33
CA ASP A 151 -9.86 -33.18 -3.65
C ASP A 151 -9.39 -32.22 -4.73
N THR A 152 -9.52 -30.90 -4.49
CA THR A 152 -9.04 -29.85 -5.39
C THR A 152 -7.55 -29.97 -5.71
N ILE A 153 -6.70 -30.25 -4.72
CA ILE A 153 -5.25 -30.43 -4.92
C ILE A 153 -4.95 -31.62 -5.85
N SER A 154 -5.74 -32.69 -5.77
CA SER A 154 -5.64 -33.82 -6.71
C SER A 154 -6.11 -33.43 -8.10
N GLN A 155 -7.31 -32.84 -8.20
CA GLN A 155 -7.98 -32.47 -9.45
C GLN A 155 -7.20 -31.44 -10.27
N ILE A 156 -6.57 -30.46 -9.62
CA ILE A 156 -5.71 -29.49 -10.33
C ILE A 156 -4.42 -30.16 -10.82
N GLY A 157 -3.96 -31.23 -10.17
CA GLY A 157 -2.89 -32.09 -10.68
C GLY A 157 -3.31 -32.88 -11.92
N ASP A 158 -4.55 -33.36 -11.99
CA ASP A 158 -5.10 -34.00 -13.20
C ASP A 158 -5.21 -33.01 -14.36
N CYS A 159 -5.69 -31.79 -14.10
CA CYS A 159 -5.72 -30.72 -15.08
C CYS A 159 -4.31 -30.41 -15.63
N ALA A 160 -3.31 -30.29 -14.76
CA ALA A 160 -1.94 -30.03 -15.19
C ALA A 160 -1.35 -31.16 -16.06
N ARG A 161 -1.74 -32.42 -15.81
CA ARG A 161 -1.38 -33.56 -16.68
C ARG A 161 -2.09 -33.48 -18.03
N ALA A 162 -3.38 -33.10 -18.05
CA ALA A 162 -4.13 -32.88 -19.29
C ALA A 162 -3.49 -31.77 -20.15
N LEU A 163 -3.00 -30.71 -19.50
CA LEU A 163 -2.25 -29.63 -20.13
C LEU A 163 -0.95 -30.13 -20.78
N GLU A 164 -0.15 -30.92 -20.07
CA GLU A 164 1.08 -31.52 -20.63
C GLU A 164 0.82 -32.49 -21.79
N ARG A 165 -0.33 -33.17 -21.78
CA ARG A 165 -0.77 -34.03 -22.89
C ARG A 165 -1.34 -33.24 -24.08
N GLY A 166 -1.49 -31.93 -23.96
CA GLY A 166 -2.04 -31.06 -25.02
C GLY A 166 -3.55 -31.18 -25.22
N GLU A 167 -4.29 -31.67 -24.21
CA GLU A 167 -5.73 -31.93 -24.31
C GLU A 167 -6.58 -30.66 -24.44
N PHE A 168 -6.03 -29.49 -24.08
CA PHE A 168 -6.72 -28.20 -24.20
C PHE A 168 -6.57 -27.53 -25.58
N GLY A 169 -5.90 -28.20 -26.54
CA GLY A 169 -5.65 -27.68 -27.89
C GLY A 169 -4.56 -26.60 -27.95
N ARG A 170 -3.93 -26.43 -29.11
CA ARG A 170 -2.99 -25.33 -29.37
C ARG A 170 -3.76 -24.05 -29.66
N THR A 171 -3.72 -23.08 -28.75
CA THR A 171 -3.91 -21.67 -29.11
C THR A 171 -2.61 -21.19 -29.75
N VAL A 172 -2.56 -21.19 -31.07
CA VAL A 172 -1.72 -20.22 -31.78
C VAL A 172 -2.38 -18.88 -31.52
N PRO A 173 -1.72 -17.91 -30.84
CA PRO A 173 -2.19 -16.54 -30.89
C PRO A 173 -2.23 -16.19 -32.37
N THR A 174 -3.44 -15.99 -32.89
CA THR A 174 -3.55 -15.36 -34.19
C THR A 174 -3.26 -13.89 -33.89
N GLU A 175 -1.98 -13.55 -33.80
CA GLU A 175 -1.52 -12.19 -34.06
C GLU A 175 -1.97 -11.88 -35.48
N THR A 176 -3.16 -11.33 -35.59
CA THR A 176 -3.61 -10.59 -36.74
C THR A 176 -3.69 -9.16 -36.27
N SER A 177 -2.83 -8.35 -36.86
CA SER A 177 -2.71 -6.90 -36.74
C SER A 177 -3.97 -6.14 -37.22
N GLU A 178 -5.18 -6.69 -37.01
CA GLU A 178 -6.41 -6.23 -37.67
C GLU A 178 -7.57 -5.90 -36.72
N GLN A 179 -7.48 -6.19 -35.41
CA GLN A 179 -8.52 -5.74 -34.49
C GLN A 179 -8.32 -4.26 -34.12
N LYS A 180 -8.87 -3.39 -34.96
CA LYS A 180 -9.04 -1.94 -34.74
C LYS A 180 -9.85 -1.58 -33.48
N GLU A 181 -10.45 -2.55 -32.81
CA GLU A 181 -11.37 -2.33 -31.70
C GLU A 181 -11.02 -3.19 -30.49
N MET A 182 -11.04 -2.61 -29.30
CA MET A 182 -10.80 -3.27 -28.03
C MET A 182 -11.86 -2.86 -27.00
N THR A 183 -12.28 -3.78 -26.15
CA THR A 183 -13.25 -3.50 -25.08
C THR A 183 -12.49 -3.22 -23.78
N LEU A 184 -12.76 -2.08 -23.14
CA LEU A 184 -12.26 -1.71 -21.83
C LEU A 184 -13.22 -2.27 -20.76
N GLY A 185 -12.73 -3.21 -19.96
CA GLY A 185 -13.41 -3.60 -18.73
C GLY A 185 -13.31 -2.47 -17.69
N SER A 186 -14.36 -2.30 -16.88
CA SER A 186 -14.31 -1.40 -15.74
C SER A 186 -13.19 -1.83 -14.77
N GLY A 187 -12.39 -0.88 -14.30
CA GLY A 187 -11.36 -1.13 -13.29
C GLY A 187 -10.05 -1.72 -13.81
N ALA A 188 -9.81 -1.71 -15.13
CA ALA A 188 -8.57 -2.20 -15.73
C ALA A 188 -7.86 -1.11 -16.54
N MET A 189 -6.55 -1.00 -16.35
CA MET A 189 -5.65 -0.30 -17.26
C MET A 189 -5.20 -1.27 -18.35
N ILE A 190 -5.20 -0.82 -19.61
CA ILE A 190 -4.65 -1.58 -20.72
C ILE A 190 -3.50 -0.80 -21.34
N ASP A 191 -2.38 -1.48 -21.49
CA ASP A 191 -1.19 -0.91 -22.11
C ASP A 191 -1.46 -0.60 -23.59
N TRP A 192 -0.92 0.53 -24.05
CA TRP A 192 -0.87 0.89 -25.46
C TRP A 192 0.57 1.20 -25.86
N SER A 193 0.84 1.08 -27.15
CA SER A 193 2.10 1.42 -27.81
C SER A 193 1.82 2.20 -29.10
N ARG A 194 2.86 2.67 -29.79
CA ARG A 194 2.72 3.26 -31.14
C ARG A 194 1.94 2.37 -32.11
N ALA A 195 2.07 1.04 -32.00
CA ALA A 195 1.36 0.09 -32.87
C ALA A 195 -0.17 0.14 -32.69
N ASP A 196 -0.65 0.75 -31.59
CA ASP A 196 -2.06 0.92 -31.30
C ASP A 196 -2.63 2.26 -31.80
N PHE A 197 -1.85 3.08 -32.51
CA PHE A 197 -2.39 4.27 -33.16
C PHE A 197 -3.41 3.90 -34.25
N GLY A 198 -4.56 4.57 -34.22
CA GLY A 198 -5.76 4.24 -34.99
C GLY A 198 -6.70 3.23 -34.31
N ARG A 199 -6.36 2.72 -33.11
CA ARG A 199 -7.17 1.77 -32.36
C ARG A 199 -8.28 2.47 -31.58
N THR A 200 -9.44 1.84 -31.55
CA THR A 200 -10.62 2.27 -30.78
C THR A 200 -10.78 1.40 -29.54
N TYR A 201 -11.02 2.04 -28.41
CA TYR A 201 -11.28 1.43 -27.12
C TYR A 201 -12.72 1.74 -26.71
N ARG A 202 -13.50 0.74 -26.28
CA ARG A 202 -14.91 0.93 -25.90
C ARG A 202 -15.19 0.44 -24.48
N GLY A 203 -15.79 1.31 -23.67
CA GLY A 203 -16.48 0.95 -22.44
C GLY A 203 -17.99 1.08 -22.62
N GLU A 204 -18.73 1.04 -21.50
CA GLU A 204 -20.19 1.08 -21.49
C GLU A 204 -20.75 2.36 -22.14
N ASP A 205 -20.42 3.54 -21.59
CA ASP A 205 -20.83 4.83 -22.15
C ASP A 205 -19.68 5.61 -22.82
N TRP A 206 -18.48 5.04 -22.86
CA TRP A 206 -17.27 5.69 -23.36
C TRP A 206 -16.72 5.03 -24.61
N THR A 207 -16.31 5.84 -25.59
CA THR A 207 -15.47 5.42 -26.72
C THR A 207 -14.22 6.29 -26.73
N ALA A 208 -13.04 5.69 -26.85
CA ALA A 208 -11.78 6.40 -26.98
C ALA A 208 -11.05 5.95 -28.26
N VAL A 209 -10.51 6.88 -29.04
CA VAL A 209 -9.71 6.59 -30.24
C VAL A 209 -8.32 7.14 -30.03
N LEU A 210 -7.33 6.25 -30.05
CA LEU A 210 -5.93 6.61 -29.90
C LEU A 210 -5.34 6.95 -31.27
N SER A 211 -4.61 8.05 -31.36
CA SER A 211 -3.88 8.50 -32.53
C SER A 211 -2.53 9.09 -32.13
N GLY A 212 -1.64 9.28 -33.10
CA GLY A 212 -0.37 9.95 -32.92
C GLY A 212 -0.28 11.22 -33.76
N GLU A 213 0.27 12.29 -33.19
CA GLU A 213 0.76 13.46 -33.90
C GLU A 213 2.30 13.40 -33.89
N GLU A 214 2.95 13.40 -35.05
CA GLU A 214 4.42 13.40 -35.15
C GLU A 214 4.95 14.82 -35.02
N SER A 215 6.04 15.01 -34.26
CA SER A 215 6.81 16.25 -34.25
C SER A 215 7.97 16.16 -35.25
N ASP A 216 8.44 17.32 -35.73
CA ASP A 216 9.63 17.43 -36.58
C ASP A 216 10.91 16.92 -35.87
N GLU A 217 10.87 16.69 -34.56
CA GLU A 217 11.99 16.24 -33.71
C GLU A 217 11.98 14.72 -33.44
N GLY A 218 11.06 13.95 -34.05
CA GLY A 218 10.97 12.50 -33.84
C GLY A 218 10.40 12.09 -32.47
N THR A 219 9.66 13.01 -31.84
CA THR A 219 8.81 12.71 -30.69
C THR A 219 7.37 12.56 -31.17
N ALA A 220 6.66 11.56 -30.64
CA ALA A 220 5.23 11.42 -30.90
C ALA A 220 4.44 12.08 -29.76
N THR A 221 3.32 12.73 -30.08
CA THR A 221 2.29 13.08 -29.11
C THR A 221 1.17 12.05 -29.23
N ALA A 222 0.79 11.43 -28.13
CA ALA A 222 -0.35 10.52 -28.12
C ALA A 222 -1.62 11.33 -27.90
N VAL A 223 -2.56 11.18 -28.82
CA VAL A 223 -3.81 11.93 -28.87
C VAL A 223 -4.97 10.97 -28.70
N LEU A 224 -5.68 11.12 -27.59
CA LEU A 224 -6.85 10.31 -27.25
C LEU A 224 -8.13 11.13 -27.43
N THR A 225 -8.89 10.84 -28.50
CA THR A 225 -10.22 11.41 -28.68
C THR A 225 -11.22 10.57 -27.90
N VAL A 226 -11.85 11.16 -26.89
CA VAL A 226 -12.76 10.49 -25.95
C VAL A 226 -14.18 11.03 -26.10
N ARG A 227 -15.13 10.13 -26.29
CA ARG A 227 -16.54 10.43 -26.50
C ARG A 227 -17.39 9.71 -25.47
N HIS A 228 -18.21 10.47 -24.76
CA HIS A 228 -19.28 9.94 -23.92
C HIS A 228 -20.59 9.88 -24.72
N ARG A 229 -21.38 8.81 -24.53
CA ARG A 229 -22.62 8.54 -25.29
C ARG A 229 -23.58 9.73 -25.34
N GLU A 230 -23.71 10.44 -24.22
CA GLU A 230 -24.71 11.51 -24.04
C GLU A 230 -24.11 12.91 -23.81
N ARG A 231 -22.79 13.02 -23.61
CA ARG A 231 -22.13 14.28 -23.18
C ARG A 231 -21.15 14.83 -24.22
N GLY A 232 -21.08 14.21 -25.40
CA GLY A 232 -20.24 14.68 -26.50
C GLY A 232 -18.81 14.11 -26.45
N GLU A 233 -17.89 14.83 -27.06
CA GLU A 233 -16.52 14.39 -27.33
C GLU A 233 -15.51 15.48 -26.95
N THR A 234 -14.31 15.06 -26.54
CA THR A 234 -13.15 15.92 -26.32
C THR A 234 -11.86 15.15 -26.65
N THR A 235 -10.71 15.79 -26.50
CA THR A 235 -9.40 15.20 -26.80
C THR A 235 -8.42 15.45 -25.66
N ILE A 236 -7.68 14.40 -25.29
CA ILE A 236 -6.52 14.49 -24.40
C ILE A 236 -5.26 14.36 -25.25
N ARG A 237 -4.27 15.21 -25.00
CA ARG A 237 -2.95 15.15 -25.64
C ARG A 237 -1.89 14.97 -24.57
N LEU A 238 -1.10 13.91 -24.68
CA LEU A 238 0.03 13.67 -23.80
C LEU A 238 1.30 13.47 -24.64
N GLU A 239 2.37 14.16 -24.25
CA GLU A 239 3.67 13.95 -24.85
C GLU A 239 4.12 12.50 -24.61
N THR A 240 4.77 11.91 -25.60
CA THR A 240 5.40 10.58 -25.48
C THR A 240 6.91 10.73 -25.65
N GLY A 241 7.65 9.64 -25.40
CA GLY A 241 9.08 9.61 -25.64
C GLY A 241 9.45 9.63 -27.13
N PRO A 242 10.75 9.44 -27.43
CA PRO A 242 11.22 9.19 -28.79
C PRO A 242 10.42 8.08 -29.46
N ASP A 243 10.38 8.10 -30.79
CA ASP A 243 9.49 7.30 -31.63
C ASP A 243 9.34 5.80 -31.27
N ASP A 244 10.36 5.15 -30.72
CA ASP A 244 10.39 3.74 -30.34
C ASP A 244 9.93 3.46 -28.89
N MET A 245 9.76 4.49 -28.07
CA MET A 245 9.37 4.41 -26.66
C MET A 245 7.94 4.86 -26.38
N ALA A 246 7.18 5.29 -27.39
CA ALA A 246 5.80 5.74 -27.26
C ALA A 246 4.89 4.61 -26.75
N ARG A 247 4.55 4.67 -25.46
CA ARG A 247 3.68 3.72 -24.76
C ARG A 247 2.99 4.40 -23.59
N GLY A 248 1.96 3.75 -23.05
CA GLY A 248 1.26 4.21 -21.86
C GLY A 248 0.09 3.31 -21.54
N GLN A 249 -0.91 3.82 -20.84
CA GLN A 249 -2.09 3.05 -20.44
C GLN A 249 -3.40 3.81 -20.65
N ILE A 250 -4.48 3.09 -20.96
CA ILE A 250 -5.85 3.61 -21.05
C ILE A 250 -6.75 2.74 -20.16
N GLY A 251 -7.63 3.34 -19.38
CA GLY A 251 -8.60 2.62 -18.54
C GLY A 251 -9.88 3.39 -18.29
N ILE A 252 -10.91 2.71 -17.78
CA ILE A 252 -12.19 3.33 -17.37
C ILE A 252 -12.44 3.02 -15.90
N TYR A 253 -12.62 4.07 -15.11
CA TYR A 253 -12.77 4.01 -13.65
C TYR A 253 -13.88 4.93 -13.14
N PRO A 254 -14.55 4.60 -12.03
CA PRO A 254 -15.44 5.54 -11.35
C PRO A 254 -14.59 6.68 -10.76
N LEU A 255 -14.68 7.89 -11.34
CA LEU A 255 -13.83 9.01 -10.93
C LEU A 255 -14.50 9.91 -9.90
N GLN A 256 -15.82 10.02 -9.94
CA GLN A 256 -16.59 10.85 -9.01
C GLN A 256 -18.05 10.41 -8.96
N TRP A 257 -18.59 10.24 -7.76
CA TRP A 257 -19.97 9.80 -7.50
C TRP A 257 -20.34 8.48 -8.20
N GLY A 258 -19.36 7.60 -8.40
CA GLY A 258 -19.49 6.35 -9.15
C GLY A 258 -19.58 6.53 -10.67
N GLU A 259 -19.52 7.77 -11.17
CA GLU A 259 -19.57 8.06 -12.61
C GLU A 259 -18.24 7.69 -13.27
N GLN A 260 -18.33 6.88 -14.34
CA GLN A 260 -17.17 6.42 -15.07
C GLN A 260 -16.49 7.57 -15.82
N GLY A 261 -15.17 7.57 -15.83
CA GLY A 261 -14.33 8.40 -16.68
C GLY A 261 -13.17 7.61 -17.28
N VAL A 262 -12.53 8.20 -18.29
CA VAL A 262 -11.40 7.63 -19.00
C VAL A 262 -10.11 8.15 -18.40
N VAL A 263 -9.23 7.27 -17.93
CA VAL A 263 -7.87 7.59 -17.49
C VAL A 263 -6.91 7.29 -18.63
N PHE A 264 -6.01 8.21 -18.92
CA PHE A 264 -5.01 8.12 -19.97
C PHE A 264 -3.64 8.48 -19.43
N THR A 265 -2.67 7.62 -19.69
CA THR A 265 -1.27 7.86 -19.32
C THR A 265 -0.38 7.72 -20.54
N SER A 266 0.72 8.46 -20.51
CA SER A 266 1.77 8.40 -21.53
C SER A 266 3.13 8.42 -20.89
N PHE A 267 4.01 7.54 -21.36
CA PHE A 267 5.39 7.46 -20.92
C PHE A 267 6.28 8.29 -21.84
N SER A 268 7.02 9.25 -21.27
CA SER A 268 7.87 10.18 -22.03
C SER A 268 9.30 9.69 -22.29
N GLY A 269 9.67 8.47 -21.88
CA GLY A 269 10.98 7.89 -22.22
C GLY A 269 12.14 8.30 -21.30
N GLY A 270 11.89 9.06 -20.23
CA GLY A 270 12.93 9.47 -19.27
C GLY A 270 13.56 8.29 -18.51
N ALA A 271 14.82 8.46 -18.07
CA ALA A 271 15.59 7.45 -17.32
C ALA A 271 14.92 7.01 -15.99
N HIS A 272 13.99 7.81 -15.49
CA HIS A 272 13.26 7.59 -14.23
C HIS A 272 11.76 7.38 -14.46
N CYS A 273 11.40 6.97 -15.68
CA CYS A 273 10.07 6.53 -16.05
C CYS A 273 8.95 7.60 -16.02
N CYS A 274 9.24 8.87 -16.33
CA CYS A 274 8.27 9.97 -16.29
C CYS A 274 6.96 9.67 -17.04
N THR A 275 5.85 9.59 -16.31
CA THR A 275 4.51 9.27 -16.81
C THR A 275 3.62 10.50 -16.69
N ALA A 276 3.16 11.01 -17.84
CA ALA A 276 2.11 12.02 -17.91
C ALA A 276 0.75 11.35 -17.68
N VAL A 277 -0.14 11.98 -16.92
CA VAL A 277 -1.48 11.47 -16.63
C VAL A 277 -2.51 12.55 -16.85
N ALA A 278 -3.57 12.17 -17.56
CA ALA A 278 -4.75 12.98 -17.71
C ALA A 278 -5.98 12.08 -17.74
N PHE A 279 -7.14 12.66 -17.49
CA PHE A 279 -8.39 11.91 -17.57
C PHE A 279 -9.51 12.76 -18.10
N ALA A 280 -10.54 12.08 -18.61
CA ALA A 280 -11.78 12.69 -19.04
C ALA A 280 -12.94 12.16 -18.22
N PHE A 281 -13.84 13.05 -17.83
CA PHE A 281 -15.05 12.73 -17.08
C PHE A 281 -16.25 13.43 -17.69
N ALA A 282 -17.42 12.83 -17.55
CA ALA A 282 -18.68 13.42 -17.95
C ALA A 282 -19.12 14.40 -16.85
N SER A 283 -19.30 15.67 -17.22
CA SER A 283 -20.01 16.63 -16.38
C SER A 283 -21.49 16.68 -16.76
N THR A 284 -22.27 17.51 -16.07
CA THR A 284 -23.69 17.71 -16.37
C THR A 284 -23.95 18.14 -17.83
N GLU A 285 -23.02 18.90 -18.43
CA GLU A 285 -23.21 19.53 -19.74
C GLU A 285 -22.32 18.93 -20.85
N ALA A 286 -21.10 18.52 -20.52
CA ALA A 286 -20.10 18.11 -21.50
C ALA A 286 -19.06 17.13 -20.91
N VAL A 287 -18.30 16.48 -21.79
CA VAL A 287 -17.06 15.81 -21.37
C VAL A 287 -15.98 16.86 -21.08
N LYS A 288 -15.37 16.78 -19.90
CA LYS A 288 -14.25 17.64 -19.48
C LYS A 288 -12.98 16.80 -19.36
N THR A 289 -11.83 17.43 -19.56
CA THR A 289 -10.51 16.83 -19.36
C THR A 289 -9.78 17.51 -18.21
N ILE A 290 -8.99 16.73 -17.48
CA ILE A 290 -8.07 17.24 -16.47
C ILE A 290 -6.68 16.66 -16.73
N ASP A 291 -5.69 17.54 -16.74
CA ASP A 291 -4.29 17.19 -16.66
C ASP A 291 -3.91 17.02 -15.19
N LEU A 292 -3.54 15.80 -14.80
CA LEU A 292 -3.08 15.49 -13.45
C LEU A 292 -1.61 15.90 -13.26
N GLY A 293 -0.84 15.95 -14.36
CA GLY A 293 0.57 16.29 -14.38
C GLY A 293 1.46 15.15 -14.86
N VAL A 294 2.77 15.36 -14.69
CA VAL A 294 3.83 14.39 -14.99
C VAL A 294 4.46 13.96 -13.67
N PHE A 295 4.63 12.64 -13.52
CA PHE A 295 5.16 12.03 -12.31
C PHE A 295 6.28 11.06 -12.66
N ASP A 296 7.28 10.96 -11.82
CA ASP A 296 8.29 9.90 -11.98
C ASP A 296 7.71 8.51 -11.62
N GLY A 297 8.27 7.48 -12.26
CA GLY A 297 7.77 6.10 -12.14
C GLY A 297 6.74 5.71 -13.20
N PHE A 298 6.67 4.39 -13.47
CA PHE A 298 5.74 3.82 -14.46
C PHE A 298 4.48 3.28 -13.79
N GLY A 299 3.32 3.50 -14.41
CA GLY A 299 2.09 2.79 -14.06
C GLY A 299 1.30 3.39 -12.90
N ILE A 300 0.87 4.64 -13.06
CA ILE A 300 -0.13 5.24 -12.16
C ILE A 300 -1.41 4.43 -12.25
N LYS A 301 -1.83 3.95 -11.09
CA LYS A 301 -2.89 2.96 -10.98
C LYS A 301 -4.00 3.49 -10.09
N PRO A 302 -5.12 3.91 -10.68
CA PRO A 302 -6.26 4.35 -9.91
C PRO A 302 -6.76 3.23 -8.99
N ALA A 303 -7.06 3.56 -7.73
CA ALA A 303 -7.58 2.64 -6.74
C ALA A 303 -8.54 3.38 -5.81
N ASP A 304 -9.62 2.71 -5.42
CA ASP A 304 -10.51 3.16 -4.35
C ASP A 304 -9.80 2.93 -3.01
N LEU A 305 -9.18 3.99 -2.49
CA LEU A 305 -8.28 3.89 -1.33
C LEU A 305 -9.02 4.00 0.00
N ASP A 306 -10.22 4.60 0.01
CA ASP A 306 -11.05 4.80 1.20
C ASP A 306 -12.34 3.97 1.23
N GLY A 307 -12.70 3.32 0.12
CA GLY A 307 -13.85 2.44 -0.02
C GLY A 307 -15.16 3.17 -0.36
N ASP A 308 -15.11 4.41 -0.85
CA ASP A 308 -16.29 5.21 -1.18
C ASP A 308 -16.89 4.90 -2.57
N GLY A 309 -16.16 4.13 -3.39
CA GLY A 309 -16.57 3.70 -4.71
C GLY A 309 -16.07 4.58 -5.86
N ASP A 310 -15.41 5.69 -5.56
CA ASP A 310 -14.57 6.45 -6.51
C ASP A 310 -13.12 5.98 -6.42
N VAL A 311 -12.30 6.33 -7.41
CA VAL A 311 -10.87 6.03 -7.38
C VAL A 311 -10.02 7.27 -7.12
N GLU A 312 -8.96 7.06 -6.36
CA GLU A 312 -7.88 7.99 -6.15
C GLU A 312 -6.61 7.57 -6.92
N PHE A 313 -5.71 8.53 -7.05
CA PHE A 313 -4.38 8.34 -7.60
C PHE A 313 -3.36 8.34 -6.45
N ASP A 314 -2.81 7.16 -6.14
CA ASP A 314 -1.72 6.95 -5.18
C ASP A 314 -0.39 7.33 -5.83
N LEU A 315 0.12 8.51 -5.49
CA LEU A 315 1.34 9.11 -6.05
C LEU A 315 2.39 9.33 -4.97
N GLY A 316 3.60 9.69 -5.38
CA GLY A 316 4.65 10.23 -4.51
C GLY A 316 4.72 11.75 -4.61
N ASP A 317 5.19 12.41 -3.55
CA ASP A 317 5.60 13.80 -3.64
C ASP A 317 6.99 13.90 -4.29
N ASP A 318 7.02 14.08 -5.62
CA ASP A 318 8.24 14.10 -6.42
C ASP A 318 9.28 15.16 -5.99
N ARG A 319 8.88 16.15 -5.18
CA ARG A 319 9.83 17.09 -4.56
C ARG A 319 10.91 16.40 -3.71
N PHE A 320 10.65 15.18 -3.23
CA PHE A 320 11.61 14.39 -2.45
C PHE A 320 12.64 13.68 -3.32
N LEU A 321 12.32 13.45 -4.60
CA LEU A 321 13.25 12.82 -5.54
C LEU A 321 14.42 13.77 -5.74
N TYR A 322 15.64 13.27 -5.54
CA TYR A 322 16.89 14.06 -5.62
C TYR A 322 17.09 15.14 -4.56
N ALA A 323 16.14 15.35 -3.66
CA ALA A 323 16.32 16.34 -2.60
C ALA A 323 17.34 15.86 -1.55
N PHE A 324 17.34 14.57 -1.22
CA PHE A 324 18.14 14.03 -0.11
C PHE A 324 19.08 12.88 -0.51
N SER A 325 18.85 12.26 -1.66
CA SER A 325 19.66 11.15 -2.19
C SER A 325 19.44 11.00 -3.69
N SER A 326 20.07 10.01 -4.32
CA SER A 326 19.71 9.59 -5.67
C SER A 326 18.25 9.12 -5.77
N TYR A 327 17.70 9.05 -6.99
CA TYR A 327 16.34 8.55 -7.25
C TYR A 327 16.09 7.15 -6.68
N VAL A 328 17.04 6.23 -6.87
CA VAL A 328 16.93 4.83 -6.43
C VAL A 328 16.89 4.71 -4.90
N GLU A 329 17.48 5.69 -4.21
CA GLU A 329 17.54 5.75 -2.76
C GLU A 329 16.50 6.71 -2.17
N SER A 330 15.58 7.22 -3.00
CA SER A 330 14.48 8.07 -2.58
C SER A 330 13.21 7.23 -2.41
N LEU A 331 12.49 7.45 -1.31
CA LEU A 331 11.14 6.90 -1.10
C LEU A 331 10.22 8.06 -0.72
N PRO A 332 9.62 8.77 -1.69
CA PRO A 332 8.78 9.94 -1.40
C PRO A 332 7.60 9.63 -0.45
N PRO A 333 7.14 10.61 0.34
CA PRO A 333 5.90 10.46 1.08
C PRO A 333 4.72 10.35 0.11
N VAL A 334 3.64 9.73 0.59
CA VAL A 334 2.44 9.52 -0.22
C VAL A 334 1.77 10.85 -0.54
N ARG A 335 1.25 10.95 -1.76
CA ARG A 335 0.39 12.03 -2.22
C ARG A 335 -0.81 11.43 -2.93
N ILE A 336 -1.99 11.66 -2.38
CA ILE A 336 -3.24 11.10 -2.88
C ILE A 336 -4.00 12.22 -3.58
N MET A 337 -4.24 12.03 -4.87
CA MET A 337 -4.99 12.98 -5.68
C MET A 337 -6.35 12.38 -6.03
N ALA A 338 -7.41 13.19 -6.02
CA ALA A 338 -8.76 12.74 -6.35
C ALA A 338 -9.53 13.81 -7.10
N LEU A 339 -10.52 13.39 -7.89
CA LEU A 339 -11.49 14.30 -8.50
C LEU A 339 -12.58 14.64 -7.48
N ARG A 340 -12.74 15.92 -7.17
CA ARG A 340 -13.76 16.43 -6.24
C ARG A 340 -14.40 17.67 -6.85
N ASP A 341 -15.72 17.63 -6.99
CA ASP A 341 -16.52 18.69 -7.61
C ASP A 341 -16.02 19.12 -9.01
N GLY A 342 -15.45 18.19 -9.77
CA GLY A 342 -14.90 18.44 -11.11
C GLY A 342 -13.51 19.10 -11.12
N GLU A 343 -12.81 19.15 -9.99
CA GLU A 343 -11.43 19.61 -9.86
C GLU A 343 -10.55 18.51 -9.23
N VAL A 344 -9.30 18.40 -9.65
CA VAL A 344 -8.33 17.55 -8.95
C VAL A 344 -7.87 18.25 -7.68
N ARG A 345 -7.91 17.53 -6.57
CA ARG A 345 -7.44 18.00 -5.27
C ARG A 345 -6.48 17.01 -4.64
N ASP A 346 -5.53 17.54 -3.88
CA ASP A 346 -4.71 16.75 -2.97
C ASP A 346 -5.55 16.44 -1.73
N VAL A 347 -5.97 15.18 -1.63
CA VAL A 347 -6.86 14.69 -0.57
C VAL A 347 -6.10 13.93 0.51
N THR A 348 -4.76 13.90 0.45
CA THR A 348 -3.89 13.11 1.34
C THR A 348 -4.19 13.30 2.82
N ARG A 349 -4.61 14.52 3.22
CA ARG A 349 -4.88 14.89 4.62
C ARG A 349 -6.34 14.71 5.05
N GLU A 350 -7.22 14.26 4.17
CA GLU A 350 -8.59 13.97 4.54
C GLU A 350 -8.64 12.75 5.47
N ALA A 351 -9.59 12.76 6.42
CA ALA A 351 -9.67 11.74 7.46
C ALA A 351 -9.86 10.32 6.88
N ALA A 352 -10.51 10.20 5.72
CA ALA A 352 -10.74 8.95 5.01
C ALA A 352 -9.43 8.25 4.59
N PHE A 353 -8.40 9.02 4.22
CA PHE A 353 -7.11 8.49 3.77
C PHE A 353 -6.08 8.32 4.89
N ARG A 354 -6.41 8.73 6.12
CA ARG A 354 -5.52 8.55 7.28
C ARG A 354 -4.97 7.11 7.39
N PRO A 355 -5.77 6.03 7.24
CA PRO A 355 -5.23 4.67 7.27
C PRO A 355 -4.21 4.37 6.17
N VAL A 356 -4.31 5.02 5.01
CA VAL A 356 -3.33 4.89 3.91
C VAL A 356 -2.01 5.52 4.35
N VAL A 357 -2.05 6.76 4.84
CA VAL A 357 -0.86 7.49 5.30
C VAL A 357 -0.20 6.79 6.49
N GLU A 358 -0.98 6.23 7.41
CA GLU A 358 -0.48 5.45 8.56
C GLU A 358 0.32 4.22 8.11
N ARG A 359 -0.18 3.46 7.13
CA ARG A 359 0.56 2.32 6.54
C ARG A 359 1.82 2.77 5.79
N ARG A 360 1.77 3.89 5.09
CA ARG A 360 2.92 4.46 4.38
C ARG A 360 3.99 4.90 5.38
N LEU A 361 3.61 5.50 6.50
CA LEU A 361 4.51 5.87 7.59
C LEU A 361 5.21 4.62 8.17
N THR A 362 4.47 3.60 8.61
CA THR A 362 5.09 2.41 9.22
C THR A 362 6.04 1.69 8.26
N SER A 363 5.63 1.52 6.99
CA SER A 363 6.48 0.90 5.97
C SER A 363 7.74 1.72 5.68
N SER A 364 7.62 3.05 5.57
CA SER A 364 8.77 3.91 5.28
C SER A 364 9.71 4.06 6.48
N MET A 365 9.19 4.06 7.71
CA MET A 365 10.01 4.01 8.93
C MET A 365 10.83 2.71 9.01
N ARG A 366 10.22 1.56 8.70
CA ARG A 366 10.94 0.28 8.60
C ARG A 366 12.07 0.34 7.57
N SER A 367 11.78 0.84 6.37
CA SER A 367 12.80 1.01 5.32
C SER A 367 13.91 1.97 5.73
N CYS A 368 13.56 3.09 6.38
CA CYS A 368 14.52 4.05 6.91
C CYS A 368 15.44 3.40 7.96
N PHE A 369 14.88 2.64 8.91
CA PHE A 369 15.67 1.97 9.93
C PHE A 369 16.63 0.91 9.36
N GLN A 370 16.20 0.18 8.33
CA GLN A 370 17.01 -0.85 7.70
C GLN A 370 18.15 -0.30 6.84
N GLN A 371 17.93 0.85 6.18
CA GLN A 371 18.86 1.36 5.16
C GLN A 371 19.62 2.60 5.62
N SER A 372 19.06 3.39 6.55
CA SER A 372 19.58 4.70 6.95
C SER A 372 19.92 5.62 5.77
N SER A 373 19.20 5.46 4.65
CA SER A 373 19.32 6.35 3.49
C SER A 373 18.59 7.66 3.77
N ALA A 374 19.25 8.79 3.50
CA ALA A 374 18.67 10.12 3.66
C ALA A 374 17.36 10.30 2.87
N GLY A 375 17.29 9.79 1.63
CA GLY A 375 16.07 9.90 0.80
C GLY A 375 14.90 9.06 1.32
N ILE A 376 15.18 7.85 1.79
CA ILE A 376 14.15 6.98 2.39
C ILE A 376 13.66 7.56 3.71
N CYS A 377 14.58 7.98 4.56
CA CYS A 377 14.26 8.57 5.86
C CYS A 377 13.54 9.91 5.72
N ALA A 378 13.89 10.74 4.73
CA ALA A 378 13.18 11.98 4.46
C ALA A 378 11.71 11.74 4.12
N GLY A 379 11.40 10.75 3.27
CA GLY A 379 10.01 10.43 2.97
C GLY A 379 9.25 9.79 4.14
N ALA A 380 9.92 9.01 4.99
CA ALA A 380 9.34 8.55 6.25
C ALA A 380 8.95 9.72 7.15
N LEU A 381 9.83 10.72 7.27
CA LEU A 381 9.55 11.96 8.00
C LEU A 381 8.45 12.80 7.34
N GLY A 382 8.35 12.80 6.00
CA GLY A 382 7.25 13.42 5.27
C GLY A 382 5.90 12.77 5.58
N ASN A 383 5.82 11.43 5.56
CA ASN A 383 4.62 10.69 5.98
C ASN A 383 4.28 10.97 7.45
N ALA A 384 5.28 11.07 8.31
CA ALA A 384 5.08 11.43 9.71
C ALA A 384 4.49 12.84 9.85
N ALA A 385 5.00 13.81 9.09
CA ALA A 385 4.52 15.18 9.08
C ALA A 385 3.07 15.33 8.58
N LEU A 386 2.61 14.47 7.66
CA LEU A 386 1.20 14.43 7.22
C LEU A 386 0.23 14.06 8.36
N LEU A 387 0.72 13.31 9.35
CA LEU A 387 -0.04 12.79 10.48
C LEU A 387 0.26 13.53 11.81
N GLY A 388 1.15 14.52 11.80
CA GLY A 388 1.58 15.24 13.00
C GLY A 388 2.57 14.47 13.89
N TYR A 389 3.25 13.47 13.36
CA TYR A 389 4.28 12.68 14.05
C TYR A 389 5.71 13.09 13.73
N TYR A 390 5.97 14.19 13.00
CA TYR A 390 7.32 14.52 12.55
C TYR A 390 8.38 14.54 13.67
N PRO A 391 8.20 15.25 14.80
CA PRO A 391 9.18 15.23 15.88
C PRO A 391 9.33 13.85 16.53
N ALA A 392 8.23 13.09 16.61
CA ALA A 392 8.24 11.74 17.13
C ALA A 392 9.08 10.80 16.25
N ALA A 393 8.88 10.87 14.93
CA ALA A 393 9.62 10.08 13.96
C ALA A 393 11.09 10.49 13.88
N LEU A 394 11.40 11.80 13.91
CA LEU A 394 12.78 12.30 13.86
C LEU A 394 13.65 11.75 15.00
N GLU A 395 13.07 11.55 16.18
CA GLU A 395 13.77 10.98 17.34
C GLU A 395 14.04 9.47 17.23
N LEU A 396 13.32 8.76 16.36
CA LEU A 396 13.51 7.33 16.09
C LEU A 396 14.50 7.07 14.95
N VAL A 397 14.83 8.12 14.18
CA VAL A 397 15.74 8.04 13.04
C VAL A 397 17.19 8.13 13.50
N SER A 398 18.06 7.31 12.92
CA SER A 398 19.50 7.29 13.23
C SER A 398 20.26 8.42 12.52
N LEU A 399 20.09 9.66 12.99
CA LEU A 399 20.63 10.87 12.34
C LEU A 399 22.14 10.82 12.08
N GLU A 400 22.94 10.36 13.04
CA GLU A 400 24.40 10.26 12.90
C GLU A 400 24.81 9.33 11.74
N GLU A 401 24.09 8.21 11.57
CA GLU A 401 24.36 7.28 10.47
C GLU A 401 23.99 7.88 9.12
N ILE A 402 22.85 8.57 9.06
CA ILE A 402 22.40 9.25 7.85
C ILE A 402 23.40 10.34 7.45
N ASP A 403 23.79 11.21 8.38
CA ASP A 403 24.75 12.29 8.13
C ASP A 403 26.11 11.75 7.65
N ARG A 404 26.50 10.55 8.11
CA ARG A 404 27.74 9.89 7.69
C ARG A 404 27.68 9.34 6.26
N GLN A 405 26.51 8.86 5.82
CA GLN A 405 26.32 8.28 4.49
C GLN A 405 25.93 9.31 3.42
N MET A 406 25.25 10.38 3.83
CA MET A 406 24.68 11.39 2.94
C MET A 406 25.78 12.13 2.17
N GLU A 407 25.63 12.23 0.85
CA GLU A 407 26.56 13.02 0.04
C GLU A 407 26.43 14.51 0.36
N SER A 408 27.58 15.19 0.42
CA SER A 408 27.66 16.56 0.90
C SER A 408 26.80 17.55 0.11
N ASN A 409 26.60 17.34 -1.20
CA ASN A 409 25.81 18.21 -2.07
C ASN A 409 24.32 18.24 -1.72
N PHE A 410 23.77 17.19 -1.10
CA PHE A 410 22.36 17.19 -0.70
C PHE A 410 22.06 18.13 0.48
N LEU A 411 23.09 18.61 1.18
CA LEU A 411 22.99 19.65 2.21
C LEU A 411 23.13 21.06 1.64
N ASP A 412 23.42 21.23 0.36
CA ASP A 412 23.41 22.56 -0.25
C ASP A 412 21.97 23.06 -0.40
N CYS A 413 21.79 24.35 -0.13
CA CYS A 413 20.57 25.05 -0.46
C CYS A 413 20.77 25.63 -1.86
N ASP A 414 19.82 25.41 -2.76
CA ASP A 414 19.91 25.90 -4.13
C ASP A 414 19.85 27.44 -4.20
N ASP A 415 20.01 28.00 -5.40
CA ASP A 415 19.90 29.45 -5.60
C ASP A 415 18.42 29.94 -5.64
N SER A 416 17.47 29.14 -5.14
CA SER A 416 16.07 29.54 -5.12
C SER A 416 15.84 30.72 -4.18
N LYS A 417 14.75 31.45 -4.43
CA LYS A 417 14.30 32.51 -3.51
C LYS A 417 14.00 31.99 -2.09
N ALA A 418 13.70 30.69 -1.94
CA ALA A 418 13.46 30.10 -0.63
C ALA A 418 14.76 30.04 0.19
N CYS A 419 15.89 29.79 -0.45
CA CYS A 419 17.21 29.71 0.17
C CYS A 419 17.88 31.08 0.46
N GLN A 420 17.16 32.22 0.39
CA GLN A 420 17.70 33.59 0.51
C GLN A 420 18.75 33.78 1.63
N GLY A 421 20.03 33.66 1.27
CA GLY A 421 21.18 33.86 2.18
C GLY A 421 21.69 32.58 2.89
N ARG A 422 20.94 31.48 2.86
CA ARG A 422 21.39 30.17 3.36
C ARG A 422 22.03 29.40 2.20
N LYS A 423 23.33 29.17 2.27
CA LYS A 423 24.03 28.38 1.23
C LYS A 423 23.97 26.88 1.50
N ARG A 424 23.85 26.47 2.76
CA ARG A 424 24.01 25.08 3.18
C ARG A 424 23.35 24.82 4.53
N PHE A 425 22.81 23.62 4.70
CA PHE A 425 22.32 23.08 5.97
C PHE A 425 23.46 22.43 6.76
N LYS A 426 23.37 22.45 8.09
CA LYS A 426 24.36 21.85 8.99
C LYS A 426 24.40 20.33 8.86
N ASP A 427 23.22 19.71 8.83
CA ASP A 427 23.01 18.27 8.88
C ASP A 427 21.67 17.91 8.21
N PHE A 428 21.40 16.61 8.07
CA PHE A 428 20.18 16.06 7.50
C PHE A 428 18.94 16.57 8.24
N ALA A 429 18.97 16.62 9.58
CA ALA A 429 17.83 17.04 10.40
C ALA A 429 17.43 18.49 10.10
N GLU A 430 18.41 19.40 9.97
CA GLU A 430 18.13 20.78 9.58
C GLU A 430 17.61 20.89 8.14
N ALA A 431 18.19 20.12 7.20
CA ALA A 431 17.78 20.13 5.80
C ALA A 431 16.34 19.62 5.62
N VAL A 432 16.00 18.49 6.23
CA VAL A 432 14.68 17.88 6.09
C VAL A 432 13.61 18.71 6.77
N GLY A 433 13.85 19.21 7.99
CA GLY A 433 12.88 20.06 8.69
C GLY A 433 12.54 21.32 7.90
N TRP A 434 13.58 22.03 7.42
CA TRP A 434 13.37 23.26 6.65
C TRP A 434 12.65 23.02 5.31
N ARG A 435 13.02 21.95 4.59
CA ARG A 435 12.37 21.63 3.30
C ARG A 435 10.92 21.23 3.51
N LEU A 436 10.63 20.39 4.50
CA LEU A 436 9.26 20.01 4.86
C LEU A 436 8.39 21.23 5.15
N GLU A 437 8.86 22.16 6.00
CA GLU A 437 8.15 23.41 6.30
C GLU A 437 7.89 24.24 5.04
N THR A 438 8.92 24.42 4.22
CA THR A 438 8.83 25.19 2.96
C THR A 438 7.86 24.53 1.97
N TRP A 439 7.75 23.20 2.01
CA TRP A 439 6.86 22.42 1.18
C TRP A 439 5.43 22.28 1.73
N GLY A 440 5.16 22.87 2.90
CA GLY A 440 3.83 22.89 3.54
C GLY A 440 3.54 21.70 4.45
N TYR A 441 4.55 20.89 4.78
CA TYR A 441 4.42 19.82 5.77
C TYR A 441 4.44 20.38 7.20
N GLN A 442 3.69 19.73 8.09
CA GLN A 442 3.65 20.14 9.49
C GLN A 442 4.79 19.45 10.26
N THR A 443 5.82 20.21 10.59
CA THR A 443 6.96 19.74 11.37
C THR A 443 6.79 20.00 12.87
N ASP A 444 5.92 20.93 13.26
CA ASP A 444 5.61 21.19 14.65
C ASP A 444 4.60 20.14 15.19
N ALA A 445 5.05 19.28 16.11
CA ALA A 445 4.14 18.58 17.01
C ALA A 445 4.01 19.39 18.30
N ALA A 446 3.01 20.26 18.35
CA ALA A 446 2.67 20.97 19.57
C ALA A 446 1.75 20.08 20.41
N LEU A 447 2.30 19.45 21.46
CA LEU A 447 1.47 18.94 22.56
C LEU A 447 0.84 20.13 23.28
N ASP A 448 -0.47 20.08 23.52
CA ASP A 448 -1.17 21.10 24.31
C ASP A 448 -0.56 21.22 25.72
N ASP A 449 -0.52 22.43 26.29
CA ASP A 449 0.06 22.67 27.63
C ASP A 449 -0.57 21.79 28.72
N LYS A 450 -1.85 21.43 28.59
CA LYS A 450 -2.53 20.51 29.50
C LYS A 450 -2.07 19.08 29.32
N VAL A 451 -1.81 18.65 28.08
CA VAL A 451 -1.20 17.33 27.81
C VAL A 451 0.19 17.28 28.43
N VAL A 452 1.00 18.31 28.20
CA VAL A 452 2.33 18.45 28.80
C VAL A 452 2.26 18.37 30.32
N ALA A 453 1.36 19.11 30.95
CA ALA A 453 1.19 19.11 32.40
C ALA A 453 0.83 17.70 32.92
N LEU A 454 -0.12 17.02 32.27
CA LEU A 454 -0.50 15.67 32.66
C LEU A 454 0.66 14.67 32.52
N VAL A 455 1.36 14.65 31.39
CA VAL A 455 2.50 13.75 31.19
C VAL A 455 3.62 14.05 32.19
N ALA A 456 3.89 15.32 32.47
CA ALA A 456 4.87 15.72 33.49
C ALA A 456 4.48 15.23 34.90
N GLU A 457 3.19 15.19 35.24
CA GLU A 457 2.70 14.57 36.48
C GLU A 457 2.87 13.05 36.48
N LEU A 458 2.54 12.36 35.37
CA LEU A 458 2.74 10.91 35.25
C LEU A 458 4.23 10.54 35.37
N ALA A 459 5.12 11.34 34.79
CA ALA A 459 6.56 11.18 34.85
C ALA A 459 7.16 11.35 36.27
N LYS A 460 6.39 11.85 37.26
CA LYS A 460 6.85 11.88 38.67
C LYS A 460 6.88 10.50 39.31
N VAL A 461 6.15 9.53 38.77
CA VAL A 461 6.16 8.13 39.23
C VAL A 461 7.37 7.43 38.61
N LYS A 462 8.56 7.66 39.19
CA LYS A 462 9.85 7.25 38.62
C LYS A 462 9.99 5.75 38.38
N ASP A 463 9.41 4.94 39.26
CA ASP A 463 9.47 3.48 39.17
C ASP A 463 8.39 2.90 38.23
N GLY A 464 7.58 3.76 37.61
CA GLY A 464 6.57 3.41 36.63
C GLY A 464 5.27 2.88 37.23
N PHE A 465 4.41 2.35 36.35
CA PHE A 465 3.15 1.74 36.71
C PHE A 465 3.13 0.29 36.20
N ALA A 466 2.61 -0.63 37.00
CA ALA A 466 2.44 -2.03 36.62
C ALA A 466 0.97 -2.41 36.56
N SER A 467 0.62 -3.36 35.70
CA SER A 467 -0.75 -3.85 35.62
C SER A 467 -1.22 -4.38 36.99
N GLU A 468 -2.45 -4.05 37.38
CA GLU A 468 -3.00 -4.45 38.66
C GLU A 468 -3.14 -5.98 38.71
N GLY A 469 -2.41 -6.61 39.62
CA GLY A 469 -2.36 -8.07 39.72
C GLY A 469 -1.35 -8.74 38.78
N ALA A 470 -0.48 -7.98 38.12
CA ALA A 470 0.64 -8.51 37.34
C ALA A 470 1.47 -9.52 38.16
N VAL A 471 1.82 -10.63 37.52
CA VAL A 471 2.73 -11.62 38.11
C VAL A 471 4.15 -11.04 38.06
N PRO A 472 5.04 -11.26 39.05
CA PRO A 472 6.35 -10.61 39.08
C PRO A 472 7.25 -10.80 37.84
N GLU A 473 6.98 -11.82 37.03
CA GLU A 473 7.71 -12.15 35.80
C GLU A 473 7.00 -11.69 34.52
N SER A 474 5.82 -11.07 34.61
CA SER A 474 5.12 -10.53 33.44
C SER A 474 5.78 -9.23 32.95
N GLU A 475 5.68 -8.98 31.65
CA GLU A 475 6.32 -7.84 30.97
C GLU A 475 5.82 -6.49 31.49
N ASP A 476 4.59 -6.44 32.00
CA ASP A 476 3.93 -5.26 32.57
C ASP A 476 4.05 -5.15 34.11
N SER A 477 4.93 -5.95 34.73
CA SER A 477 5.16 -5.95 36.18
C SER A 477 6.22 -4.93 36.61
N CYS A 478 6.21 -4.56 37.89
CA CYS A 478 7.25 -3.68 38.46
C CYS A 478 8.67 -4.29 38.42
N GLY A 479 8.77 -5.61 38.35
CA GLY A 479 10.04 -6.35 38.38
C GLY A 479 10.73 -6.46 37.02
N MET A 480 9.97 -6.33 35.93
CA MET A 480 10.47 -6.51 34.56
C MET A 480 10.54 -5.19 33.81
N GLY A 481 9.40 -4.62 33.42
CA GLY A 481 9.34 -3.44 32.56
C GLY A 481 8.06 -2.63 32.77
N PRO A 482 7.91 -1.94 33.91
CA PRO A 482 6.71 -1.16 34.17
C PRO A 482 6.54 -0.05 33.14
N LEU A 483 5.28 0.35 32.94
CA LEU A 483 4.93 1.46 32.07
C LEU A 483 5.48 2.76 32.66
N THR A 484 6.38 3.42 31.94
CA THR A 484 7.03 4.66 32.39
C THR A 484 6.74 5.80 31.43
N PHE A 485 6.56 7.00 31.97
CA PHE A 485 6.35 8.22 31.20
C PHE A 485 7.55 9.15 31.39
N GLU A 486 8.02 9.77 30.32
CA GLU A 486 9.07 10.77 30.39
C GLU A 486 8.61 12.05 29.67
N TYR A 487 9.02 13.21 30.20
CA TYR A 487 8.78 14.50 29.57
C TYR A 487 10.07 15.33 29.50
N GLY A 488 10.47 15.70 28.29
CA GLY A 488 11.61 16.59 28.00
C GLY A 488 11.12 18.01 27.72
N ALA A 489 11.31 18.92 28.67
CA ALA A 489 10.78 20.29 28.60
C ALA A 489 11.45 21.17 27.53
N ASP A 490 12.71 20.90 27.21
CA ASP A 490 13.51 21.61 26.19
C ASP A 490 13.00 21.33 24.76
N LYS A 491 12.51 20.11 24.53
CA LYS A 491 11.97 19.67 23.22
C LYS A 491 10.44 19.53 23.20
N ARG A 492 9.75 19.86 24.31
CA ARG A 492 8.33 19.56 24.56
C ARG A 492 7.95 18.11 24.19
N LYS A 493 8.85 17.18 24.48
CA LYS A 493 8.76 15.77 24.08
C LYS A 493 8.11 14.95 25.19
N ALA A 494 7.16 14.10 24.83
CA ALA A 494 6.60 13.10 25.74
C ALA A 494 6.88 11.69 25.17
N THR A 495 7.23 10.76 26.05
CA THR A 495 7.40 9.33 25.71
C THR A 495 6.71 8.46 26.73
N VAL A 496 6.32 7.27 26.27
CA VAL A 496 5.88 6.17 27.13
C VAL A 496 6.69 4.93 26.77
N ARG A 497 7.14 4.16 27.76
CA ARG A 497 7.97 2.96 27.57
C ARG A 497 7.43 1.79 28.37
N GLY A 498 7.50 0.61 27.78
CA GLY A 498 7.30 -0.68 28.45
C GLY A 498 8.57 -1.54 28.40
N TYR A 499 8.41 -2.84 28.63
CA TYR A 499 9.53 -3.80 28.68
C TYR A 499 10.38 -3.85 27.39
N GLU A 500 9.74 -3.97 26.22
CA GLU A 500 10.42 -4.17 24.93
C GLU A 500 10.07 -3.12 23.88
N TYR A 501 9.39 -2.04 24.28
CA TYR A 501 8.98 -0.99 23.37
C TYR A 501 9.09 0.39 23.99
N GLY A 502 9.29 1.37 23.11
CA GLY A 502 9.15 2.79 23.42
C GLY A 502 8.25 3.46 22.39
N CYS A 503 7.37 4.32 22.87
CA CYS A 503 6.52 5.14 22.04
C CYS A 503 6.78 6.62 22.29
N VAL A 504 6.78 7.39 21.21
CA VAL A 504 6.86 8.84 21.26
C VAL A 504 5.48 9.41 20.95
N PHE A 505 5.09 10.43 21.70
CA PHE A 505 3.78 11.08 21.53
C PHE A 505 3.74 11.86 20.21
N GLY A 506 2.73 11.59 19.40
CA GLY A 506 2.34 12.40 18.25
C GLY A 506 1.23 13.37 18.61
N ALA A 507 0.12 13.31 17.86
CA ALA A 507 -1.06 14.11 18.18
C ALA A 507 -1.67 13.69 19.53
N ALA A 508 -1.98 14.65 20.39
CA ALA A 508 -2.56 14.35 21.68
C ALA A 508 -3.57 15.42 22.09
N THR A 509 -4.61 15.00 22.79
CA THR A 509 -5.62 15.92 23.33
C THR A 509 -6.10 15.44 24.68
N LEU A 510 -6.42 16.39 25.56
CA LEU A 510 -7.00 16.10 26.87
C LEU A 510 -8.50 16.39 26.84
N LEU A 511 -9.31 15.34 26.90
CA LEU A 511 -10.76 15.42 26.98
C LEU A 511 -11.19 15.24 28.44
N LYS A 512 -11.40 16.35 29.15
CA LYS A 512 -11.57 16.38 30.61
C LYS A 512 -10.32 15.84 31.32
N GLU A 513 -10.38 14.62 31.85
CA GLU A 513 -9.29 13.93 32.57
C GLU A 513 -8.72 12.76 31.77
N SER A 514 -9.26 12.50 30.56
CA SER A 514 -8.84 11.41 29.69
C SER A 514 -7.94 11.96 28.59
N LEU A 515 -6.69 11.49 28.56
CA LEU A 515 -5.70 11.79 27.55
C LEU A 515 -5.88 10.85 26.37
N VAL A 516 -6.29 11.38 25.23
CA VAL A 516 -6.33 10.65 23.97
C VAL A 516 -5.05 10.99 23.22
N VAL A 517 -4.24 9.99 22.93
CA VAL A 517 -2.93 10.16 22.30
C VAL A 517 -2.74 9.18 21.15
N ASP A 518 -2.23 9.73 20.07
CA ASP A 518 -1.68 9.03 18.92
C ASP A 518 -0.19 8.82 19.18
N LEU A 519 0.26 7.56 19.21
CA LEU A 519 1.60 7.11 19.57
C LEU A 519 2.31 6.52 18.35
N LEU A 520 3.55 6.95 18.12
CA LEU A 520 4.47 6.27 17.21
C LEU A 520 5.42 5.41 18.03
N CYS A 521 5.29 4.10 17.88
CA CYS A 521 6.00 3.12 18.69
C CYS A 521 7.09 2.40 17.89
N SER A 522 8.11 1.97 18.61
CA SER A 522 9.17 1.09 18.11
C SER A 522 9.57 0.08 19.18
N GLY A 523 9.81 -1.16 18.76
CA GLY A 523 10.21 -2.28 19.62
C GLY A 523 10.56 -3.48 18.74
N GLU A 524 11.53 -4.29 19.14
CA GLU A 524 11.96 -5.48 18.39
C GLU A 524 12.24 -5.27 16.88
N ALA A 525 12.74 -4.08 16.50
CA ALA A 525 12.95 -3.66 15.11
C ALA A 525 11.67 -3.49 14.25
N GLU A 526 10.50 -3.40 14.88
CA GLU A 526 9.23 -3.03 14.26
C GLU A 526 8.80 -1.60 14.62
N PHE A 527 7.90 -1.06 13.79
CA PHE A 527 7.24 0.22 14.00
C PHE A 527 5.73 0.05 13.83
N TRP A 528 4.97 0.63 14.73
CA TRP A 528 3.51 0.65 14.65
C TRP A 528 2.98 1.97 15.19
N LEU A 529 1.73 2.24 14.84
CA LEU A 529 0.97 3.33 15.41
C LEU A 529 -0.05 2.74 16.38
N ASP A 530 -0.20 3.37 17.52
CA ASP A 530 -1.26 3.05 18.46
C ASP A 530 -1.99 4.30 18.89
N ARG A 531 -3.31 4.20 19.08
CA ARG A 531 -4.10 5.25 19.69
C ARG A 531 -4.48 4.80 21.08
N HIS A 532 -4.01 5.51 22.08
CA HIS A 532 -4.27 5.24 23.48
C HIS A 532 -5.21 6.25 24.09
N VAL A 533 -6.01 5.75 25.04
CA VAL A 533 -6.69 6.58 26.04
C VAL A 533 -6.08 6.27 27.40
N TYR A 534 -5.49 7.28 28.02
CA TYR A 534 -5.02 7.22 29.39
C TYR A 534 -5.94 8.04 30.30
N GLU A 535 -6.44 7.45 31.38
CA GLU A 535 -7.32 8.14 32.33
C GLU A 535 -6.84 7.90 33.75
N ARG A 536 -6.76 8.96 34.56
CA ARG A 536 -6.37 8.82 35.96
C ARG A 536 -7.53 8.28 36.79
N ASP A 537 -7.25 7.27 37.61
CA ASP A 537 -8.15 6.84 38.68
C ASP A 537 -7.42 6.86 40.04
N GLY A 538 -7.46 8.03 40.67
CA GLY A 538 -6.69 8.30 41.88
C GLY A 538 -5.18 8.23 41.63
N ALA A 539 -4.52 7.27 42.28
CA ALA A 539 -3.11 6.97 42.06
C ALA A 539 -2.88 6.00 40.89
N ALA A 540 -3.92 5.28 40.46
CA ALA A 540 -3.85 4.35 39.34
C ALA A 540 -4.04 5.08 38.00
N LEU A 541 -3.71 4.37 36.93
CA LEU A 541 -3.84 4.80 35.54
C LEU A 541 -4.61 3.73 34.76
N MET A 542 -5.74 4.10 34.18
CA MET A 542 -6.41 3.29 33.18
C MET A 542 -5.77 3.55 31.82
N SER A 543 -5.47 2.48 31.08
CA SER A 543 -5.00 2.51 29.69
C SER A 543 -6.01 1.76 28.83
N LEU A 544 -6.24 2.24 27.62
CA LEU A 544 -7.00 1.55 26.59
C LEU A 544 -6.34 1.77 25.24
N SER A 545 -5.87 0.69 24.61
CA SER A 545 -5.42 0.67 23.22
C SER A 545 -6.62 0.56 22.28
N ALA A 546 -6.73 1.46 21.30
CA ALA A 546 -7.76 1.38 20.28
C ALA A 546 -7.38 0.44 19.12
N THR A 547 -6.09 0.17 18.91
CA THR A 547 -5.61 -0.76 17.88
C THR A 547 -5.31 -2.16 18.45
N GLY A 548 -5.28 -2.30 19.77
CA GLY A 548 -4.98 -3.54 20.48
C GLY A 548 -3.49 -3.91 20.50
N ALA A 549 -2.61 -2.99 20.08
CA ALA A 549 -1.17 -3.27 19.96
C ALA A 549 -0.47 -3.31 21.32
N LEU A 550 -0.91 -2.50 22.30
CA LEU A 550 -0.36 -2.53 23.66
C LEU A 550 -1.25 -3.26 24.68
N ASP A 551 -2.57 -3.33 24.44
CA ASP A 551 -3.55 -3.93 25.35
C ASP A 551 -4.64 -4.69 24.55
N ALA A 552 -4.39 -5.95 24.18
CA ALA A 552 -5.29 -6.73 23.32
C ALA A 552 -6.62 -7.13 23.98
N ASP A 553 -6.72 -7.08 25.32
CA ASP A 553 -7.84 -7.59 26.12
C ASP A 553 -8.81 -6.49 26.60
N GLY A 554 -8.65 -5.24 26.15
CA GLY A 554 -9.49 -4.11 26.52
C GLY A 554 -8.76 -3.11 27.43
N SER A 555 -9.47 -2.46 28.36
CA SER A 555 -8.83 -1.47 29.24
C SER A 555 -8.02 -2.14 30.34
N THR A 556 -6.74 -1.79 30.46
CA THR A 556 -5.85 -2.27 31.52
C THR A 556 -5.73 -1.21 32.62
N ARG A 557 -5.79 -1.66 33.88
CA ARG A 557 -5.57 -0.79 35.04
C ARG A 557 -4.14 -0.97 35.53
N PHE A 558 -3.40 0.13 35.61
CA PHE A 558 -2.04 0.15 36.12
C PHE A 558 -1.96 0.86 37.48
N VAL A 559 -1.19 0.29 38.41
CA VAL A 559 -0.92 0.85 39.74
C VAL A 559 0.54 1.30 39.86
N PRO A 560 0.85 2.37 40.61
CA PRO A 560 2.23 2.83 40.79
C PRO A 560 3.11 1.74 41.40
N CYS A 561 4.28 1.56 40.82
CA CYS A 561 5.28 0.68 41.41
C CYS A 561 5.81 1.25 42.73
N PRO A 562 6.10 0.38 43.72
CA PRO A 562 6.75 0.82 44.93
C PRO A 562 8.13 1.39 44.61
N PRO A 563 8.61 2.38 45.40
CA PRO A 563 9.97 2.87 45.24
C PRO A 563 10.96 1.71 45.26
N ARG A 564 11.91 1.68 44.32
CA ARG A 564 13.04 0.75 44.37
C ARG A 564 13.96 1.11 45.54
N GLU A 565 13.52 0.86 46.77
CA GLU A 565 14.39 0.89 47.94
C GLU A 565 15.39 -0.26 47.81
N ASN A 566 16.66 0.07 47.61
CA ASN A 566 17.85 -0.79 47.74
C ASN A 566 17.51 -2.28 47.93
N ILE A 567 17.16 -2.96 46.83
CA ILE A 567 17.10 -4.41 46.81
C ILE A 567 18.57 -4.85 47.01
N PRO A 568 18.90 -5.53 48.12
CA PRO A 568 20.28 -5.92 48.43
C PRO A 568 20.87 -6.89 47.40
#